data_AF-A0A353DNK5-F1
#
_entry.id   AF-A0A353DNK5-F1
#
_cell.length_a   1.000
_cell.length_b   1.000
_cell.length_c   1.000
_cell.angle_alpha   90.00
_cell.angle_beta   90.00
_cell.angle_gamma   90.00
#
_symmetry.space_group_name_H-M   'P 1'
#
loop_
_entity.id
_entity.type
_entity.pdbx_description
1 polymer ?
#
loop_
_entity_poly.entity_id
_entity_poly.type
_entity_poly.pdbx_seq_one_letter_code
_entity_poly.pdbx_strand_id
1 'polypeptide(L)' 'MYVIGTAGHVDHGKSTLVECLTGIDPDRFQEEKDRGMTIDIGFA' A
#
# COMPACT_ATOMS: atom_id res chain seq x y z
N MET A 1 -12.61 -3.44 -17.86
CA MET A 1 -11.66 -2.82 -16.91
C MET A 1 -11.98 -3.39 -15.55
N TYR A 2 -10.98 -3.88 -14.81
CA TYR A 2 -11.17 -4.47 -13.49
C TYR A 2 -10.41 -3.62 -12.46
N VAL A 3 -11.04 -3.39 -11.31
CA VAL A 3 -10.44 -2.70 -10.15
C VAL A 3 -10.33 -3.72 -9.04
N ILE A 4 -9.14 -3.83 -8.43
CA ILE A 4 -8.85 -4.79 -7.37
C ILE A 4 -8.40 -4.00 -6.15
N GLY A 5 -9.06 -4.19 -5.01
CA GLY A 5 -8.69 -3.59 -3.74
C GLY A 5 -8.06 -4.62 -2.80
N THR A 6 -6.96 -4.27 -2.14
CA THR A 6 -6.36 -5.08 -1.07
C THR A 6 -6.88 -4.61 0.29
N ALA A 7 -7.33 -5.54 1.14
CA ALA A 7 -7.86 -5.25 2.47
C ALA A 7 -7.30 -6.24 3.50
N GLY A 8 -7.17 -5.82 4.76
CA GLY A 8 -6.57 -6.63 5.82
C GLY A 8 -6.02 -5.80 6.99
N HIS A 9 -5.66 -6.46 8.08
CA HIS A 9 -5.15 -5.82 9.31
C HIS A 9 -3.88 -4.98 9.06
N VAL A 10 -3.64 -3.96 9.89
CA VAL A 10 -2.42 -3.12 9.83
C VAL A 10 -1.17 -4.00 9.93
N ASP A 11 -0.09 -3.65 9.23
CA ASP A 11 1.19 -4.37 9.18
C ASP A 11 1.18 -5.80 8.60
N HIS A 12 0.08 -6.23 7.98
CA HIS A 12 0.01 -7.52 7.26
C HIS A 12 0.54 -7.45 5.82
N GLY A 13 1.47 -6.54 5.50
CA GLY A 13 2.17 -6.53 4.22
C GLY A 13 1.34 -6.17 2.98
N LYS A 14 0.22 -5.44 3.14
CA LYS A 14 -0.64 -5.02 2.00
C LYS A 14 0.11 -4.13 1.01
N SER A 15 0.87 -3.13 1.49
CA SER A 15 1.68 -2.26 0.63
C SER A 15 2.75 -3.06 -0.12
N THR A 16 3.46 -3.95 0.58
CA THR A 16 4.45 -4.86 -0.02
C THR A 16 3.85 -5.75 -1.11
N LEU A 17 2.64 -6.27 -0.89
CA LEU A 17 1.95 -7.09 -1.90
C LEU A 17 1.61 -6.26 -3.15
N VAL A 18 1.11 -5.04 -2.97
CA VAL A 18 0.79 -4.13 -4.08
C VAL A 18 2.06 -3.77 -4.86
N GLU A 19 3.14 -3.43 -4.18
CA GLU A 19 4.44 -3.13 -4.80
C GLU A 19 5.00 -4.34 -5.56
N CYS A 20 4.92 -5.55 -5.00
CA CYS A 20 5.35 -6.77 -5.67
C CYS A 20 4.54 -7.10 -6.93
N LEU A 21 3.23 -6.76 -6.94
CA LEU A 21 2.34 -7.06 -8.07
C LEU A 21 2.38 -5.99 -9.17
N THR A 22 2.63 -4.74 -8.83
CA THR A 22 2.52 -3.59 -9.75
C THR A 22 3.86 -2.90 -10.03
N GLY A 23 4.87 -3.11 -9.19
CA GLY A 23 6.11 -2.34 -9.19
C GLY A 23 5.95 -0.91 -8.67
N ILE A 24 4.77 -0.55 -8.14
CA ILE A 24 4.45 0.79 -7.65
C ILE A 24 4.29 0.73 -6.13
N ASP A 25 5.10 1.52 -5.44
CA ASP A 25 4.95 1.77 -4.00
C ASP A 25 3.68 2.61 -3.75
N PRO A 26 2.65 2.05 -3.08
CA PRO A 26 1.40 2.77 -2.83
C PRO A 26 1.52 3.83 -1.74
N ASP A 27 2.57 3.80 -0.91
CA ASP A 27 2.79 4.74 0.18
C ASP A 27 3.45 6.03 -0.37
N ARG A 28 2.68 7.12 -0.37
CA ARG A 28 3.06 8.38 -1.05
C ARG A 28 3.62 9.42 -0.09
N PHE A 29 3.29 9.33 1.18
CA PHE A 29 3.76 10.27 2.18
C PHE A 29 5.04 9.75 2.85
N GLN A 30 6.01 10.65 3.05
CA GLN A 30 7.23 10.32 3.81
C GLN A 30 6.89 9.82 5.22
N GLU A 31 5.82 10.34 5.82
CA GLU A 31 5.32 9.91 7.13
C GLU A 31 4.84 8.44 7.16
N GLU A 32 4.25 7.94 6.06
CA GLU A 32 3.84 6.54 5.95
C GLU A 32 5.06 5.61 5.97
N LYS A 33 6.12 6.01 5.26
CA LYS A 33 7.39 5.27 5.22
C LYS A 33 8.13 5.32 6.56
N ASP A 34 8.17 6.50 7.18
CA ASP A 34 8.85 6.70 8.45
C ASP A 34 8.14 5.96 9.61
N ARG A 35 6.83 5.75 9.50
CA ARG A 35 6.01 5.06 10.52
C ARG A 35 5.68 3.62 10.19
N GLY A 36 6.00 3.15 8.97
CA GLY A 36 5.69 1.80 8.51
C GLY A 36 4.19 1.50 8.40
N MET A 37 3.34 2.52 8.27
CA MET A 37 1.89 2.36 8.25
C MET A 37 1.25 3.27 7.20
N THR A 38 0.26 2.72 6.48
CA THR A 38 -0.54 3.47 5.51
C THR A 38 -1.54 4.38 6.23
N ILE A 39 -1.51 5.68 5.92
CA ILE A 39 -2.30 6.73 6.57
C ILE A 39 -3.44 7.19 5.62
N ASP A 40 -3.25 7.05 4.30
CA ASP A 40 -4.26 7.36 3.28
C ASP A 40 -4.45 6.20 2.28
N ILE A 41 -5.51 6.23 1.48
CA ILE A 41 -5.77 5.20 0.47
C ILE A 41 -4.71 5.32 -0.65
N GLY A 42 -3.74 4.41 -0.65
CA GLY A 42 -2.75 4.27 -1.72
C GLY A 42 -3.32 3.68 -3.00
N PHE A 43 -2.85 4.17 -4.16
CA PHE A 43 -3.20 3.66 -5.49
C PHE A 43 -1.94 3.30 -6.27
N ALA A 44 -2.01 2.15 -6.93
CA ALA A 44 -1.01 1.57 -7.81
C ALA A 44 -1.67 1.10 -9.12
#